data_AF-A0A955M4N1-F1
#
_entry.id   AF-A0A955M4N1-F1
#
_cell.length_a   1.000
_cell.length_b   1.000
_cell.length_c   1.000
_cell.angle_alpha   90.00
_cell.angle_beta   90.00
_cell.angle_gamma   90.00
#
_symmetry.space_group_name_H-M   'P 1'
#
loop_
_entity.id
_entity.type
_entity.pdbx_description
1 polymer ?
#
loop_
_entity_poly.entity_id
_entity_poly.type
_entity_poly.pdbx_seq_one_letter_code
_entity_poly.pdbx_strand_id
1 'polypeptide(L)' 'FNCLFTLNDLWTPWFFPVEVDEPESLIHSARQQRIDAGLWHGSQVVVFPCHQYLSDQDLEKMEAFFKKEAERHVV' A
#
# COMPACT_ATOMS: atom_id res chain seq x y z
N PHE A 1 -12.50 -0.85 -4.33
CA PHE A 1 -11.29 0.00 -4.36
C PHE A 1 -11.30 0.89 -5.59
N ASN A 2 -11.43 2.20 -5.42
CA ASN A 2 -11.16 3.17 -6.49
C ASN A 2 -9.78 3.78 -6.21
N CYS A 3 -8.75 3.23 -6.84
CA CYS A 3 -7.43 3.85 -6.80
C CYS A 3 -7.40 4.96 -7.86
N LEU A 4 -7.56 6.21 -7.43
CA LEU A 4 -7.44 7.39 -8.29
C LEU A 4 -5.96 7.77 -8.38
N PHE A 5 -5.28 7.29 -9.42
CA PHE A 5 -3.93 7.75 -9.78
C PHE A 5 -4.01 9.17 -10.34
N THR A 6 -3.82 10.19 -9.50
CA THR A 6 -3.43 11.51 -9.99
C THR A 6 -1.90 11.55 -10.00
N LEU A 7 -1.31 11.33 -11.18
CA LEU A 7 0.11 11.58 -11.41
C LEU A 7 0.38 13.07 -11.17
N ASN A 8 1.01 13.38 -10.05
CA ASN A 8 1.54 14.70 -9.78
C ASN A 8 2.99 14.71 -10.30
N ASP A 9 3.17 15.11 -11.57
CA ASP A 9 4.44 15.03 -12.31
C ASP A 9 5.61 15.84 -11.70
N LEU A 10 5.37 16.56 -10.60
CA LEU A 10 6.39 17.33 -9.87
C LEU A 10 6.85 16.64 -8.56
N TRP A 11 6.19 15.56 -8.15
CA TRP A 11 6.40 14.91 -6.85
C TRP A 11 6.82 13.46 -7.10
N THR A 12 8.08 13.13 -6.86
CA THR A 12 8.48 11.73 -6.72
C THR A 12 7.70 11.17 -5.53
N PRO A 13 6.77 10.20 -5.71
CA PRO A 13 6.05 9.66 -4.57
C PRO A 13 7.08 8.94 -3.69
N TRP A 14 7.33 9.48 -2.50
CA TRP A 14 8.17 8.82 -1.49
C TRP A 14 7.45 7.61 -0.86
N PHE A 15 6.14 7.50 -1.11
CA PHE A 15 5.25 6.48 -0.58
C PHE A 15 4.14 6.16 -1.58
N PHE A 16 3.60 4.94 -1.50
CA PHE A 16 2.42 4.52 -2.25
C PHE A 16 1.19 4.54 -1.32
N PRO A 17 0.30 5.56 -1.41
CA PRO A 17 -0.84 5.69 -0.51
C PRO A 17 -2.01 4.79 -0.95
N VAL A 18 -2.71 4.20 0.02
CA VAL A 18 -3.92 3.40 -0.17
C VAL A 18 -4.95 3.82 0.87
N GLU A 19 -6.12 4.28 0.41
CA GLU A 19 -7.23 4.65 1.28
C GLU A 19 -8.09 3.42 1.62
N VAL A 20 -8.37 3.20 2.90
CA VAL A 20 -9.14 2.07 3.44
C VAL A 20 -9.92 2.45 4.70
N ASP A 21 -11.06 1.78 4.90
CA ASP A 21 -11.89 2.00 6.10
C ASP A 21 -11.22 1.50 7.40
N GLU A 22 -10.41 0.45 7.30
CA GLU A 22 -9.73 -0.19 8.45
C GLU A 22 -8.20 -0.22 8.27
N PRO A 23 -7.51 0.93 8.42
CA PRO A 23 -6.09 1.03 8.10
C PRO A 23 -5.20 0.15 8.99
N GLU A 24 -5.52 0.00 10.28
CA GLU A 24 -4.76 -0.85 11.21
C GLU A 24 -4.78 -2.34 10.81
N SER A 25 -5.91 -2.82 10.28
CA SER A 25 -6.06 -4.21 9.80
C SER A 25 -5.15 -4.47 8.60
N LEU A 26 -5.13 -3.54 7.63
CA LEU A 26 -4.28 -3.63 6.45
C LEU A 26 -2.79 -3.54 6.80
N ILE A 27 -2.41 -2.61 7.69
CA ILE A 27 -1.03 -2.47 8.18
C ILE A 27 -0.58 -3.75 8.89
N HIS A 28 -1.44 -4.36 9.71
CA HIS A 28 -1.14 -5.62 10.38
C HIS A 28 -0.89 -6.75 9.37
N SER A 29 -1.76 -6.90 8.35
CA SER A 29 -1.60 -7.91 7.29
C SER A 29 -0.31 -7.70 6.49
N ALA A 30 0.01 -6.46 6.12
CA ALA A 30 1.22 -6.11 5.38
C ALA A 30 2.48 -6.49 6.16
N ARG A 31 2.52 -6.18 7.46
CA ARG A 31 3.66 -6.50 8.34
C ARG A 31 3.87 -8.00 8.53
N GLN A 32 2.80 -8.80 8.56
CA GLN A 32 2.92 -10.26 8.57
C GLN A 32 3.61 -10.80 7.32
N GLN A 33 3.51 -10.09 6.19
CA GLN A 33 4.20 -10.40 4.95
C GLN A 33 5.54 -9.66 4.79
N ARG A 34 6.04 -9.03 5.87
CA ARG A 34 7.28 -8.25 5.91
C ARG A 34 7.28 -7.05 4.95
N ILE A 35 6.11 -6.48 4.69
CA ILE A 35 5.97 -5.22 3.96
C ILE A 35 5.85 -4.10 5.00
N ASP A 36 6.75 -3.12 4.94
CA ASP A 36 6.78 -2.02 5.91
C ASP A 36 5.74 -0.94 5.56
N ALA A 37 4.49 -1.21 5.92
CA ALA A 37 3.38 -0.27 5.78
C ALA A 37 3.22 0.60 7.04
N GLY A 38 2.80 1.85 6.83
CA GLY A 38 2.58 2.83 7.89
C GLY A 38 1.25 3.57 7.75
N LEU A 39 0.81 4.20 8.83
CA LEU A 39 -0.38 5.05 8.84
C LEU A 39 0.01 6.49 8.51
N TRP A 40 -0.70 7.12 7.57
CA TRP A 40 -0.51 8.54 7.31
C TRP A 40 -1.29 9.38 8.34
N HIS A 41 -0.59 9.92 9.35
CA HIS A 41 -1.10 10.92 10.30
C HIS A 41 -2.52 10.67 10.88
N GLY A 42 -2.87 9.44 11.25
CA GLY A 42 -4.19 9.14 11.83
C GLY A 42 -5.37 9.23 10.85
N SER A 43 -5.09 9.26 9.55
CA SER A 43 -6.08 9.24 8.47
C SER A 43 -6.48 7.82 8.08
N GLN A 44 -7.39 7.70 7.12
CA GLN A 44 -7.76 6.43 6.48
C GLN A 44 -6.77 6.00 5.39
N VAL A 45 -5.57 6.58 5.36
CA VAL A 45 -4.55 6.31 4.34
C VAL A 45 -3.41 5.49 4.94
N VAL A 46 -3.18 4.32 4.36
CA VAL A 46 -2.01 3.47 4.60
C VAL A 46 -0.96 3.77 3.53
N VAL A 47 0.28 4.01 3.94
CA VAL A 47 1.41 4.23 3.03
C VAL A 47 2.28 3.00 2.95
N PHE A 48 2.57 2.59 1.71
CA PHE A 48 3.47 1.48 1.38
C PHE A 48 4.81 2.00 0.85
N PRO A 49 5.87 1.18 0.90
CA PRO A 49 7.18 1.56 0.36
C PRO A 49 7.08 1.94 -1.12
N CYS A 50 7.66 3.09 -1.47
CA CYS A 50 7.79 3.54 -2.85
C CYS A 50 9.11 4.30 -2.98
N HIS A 51 10.17 3.59 -3.35
CA HIS A 51 11.49 4.19 -3.54
C HIS A 51 12.31 3.40 -4.57
N GLN A 52 13.30 4.05 -5.17
CA GLN A 52 14.17 3.51 -6.24
C GLN A 52 15.02 2.28 -5.87
N TYR A 53 14.97 1.86 -4.60
CA TYR A 53 15.76 0.72 -4.09
C TYR A 53 14.91 -0.52 -3.83
N LEU A 54 13.62 -0.51 -4.18
CA LEU A 54 12.80 -1.72 -4.15
C LEU A 54 13.30 -2.69 -5.22
N SER A 55 13.53 -3.94 -4.83
CA SER A 55 13.86 -4.99 -5.78
C SER A 55 12.62 -5.50 -6.50
N ASP A 56 12.79 -6.17 -7.63
CA ASP A 56 11.68 -6.85 -8.33
C ASP A 56 10.93 -7.81 -7.40
N GLN A 57 11.65 -8.50 -6.51
CA GLN A 57 11.06 -9.39 -5.53
C GLN A 57 10.17 -8.63 -4.52
N ASP A 58 10.53 -7.41 -4.13
CA ASP A 58 9.72 -6.61 -3.23
C ASP A 58 8.46 -6.11 -3.92
N LEU A 59 8.58 -5.73 -5.19
CA LEU A 59 7.43 -5.36 -6.03
C LEU A 59 6.47 -6.54 -6.23
N GLU A 60 6.98 -7.74 -6.53
CA GLU A 60 6.18 -8.96 -6.67
C GLU A 60 5.45 -9.33 -5.36
N LYS A 61 6.13 -9.21 -4.21
CA LYS A 61 5.51 -9.41 -2.88
C LYS A 61 4.37 -8.43 -2.64
N MET A 62 4.61 -7.14 -2.93
CA MET A 62 3.59 -6.11 -2.78
C MET A 62 2.41 -6.34 -3.72
N GLU A 63 2.66 -6.71 -4.98
CA GLU A 63 1.61 -7.03 -5.95
C GLU A 63 0.76 -8.22 -5.48
N ALA A 64 1.39 -9.31 -5.04
CA ALA A 64 0.70 -10.49 -4.51
C ALA A 64 -0.13 -10.15 -3.26
N PHE A 65 0.42 -9.32 -2.38
CA PHE A 65 -0.30 -8.80 -1.21
C PHE A 65 -1.57 -8.05 -1.63
N PHE A 66 -1.46 -7.09 -2.54
CA PHE A 66 -2.61 -6.29 -2.96
C PHE A 66 -3.69 -7.12 -3.67
N LYS A 67 -3.30 -8.10 -4.50
CA LYS A 67 -4.25 -9.04 -5.13
C LYS A 67 -5.05 -9.80 -4.07
N LYS A 68 -4.37 -10.33 -3.05
CA LYS A 68 -5.01 -11.07 -1.96
C LYS A 68 -5.95 -10.20 -1.13
N GLU A 69 -5.57 -8.97 -0.81
CA GLU A 69 -6.45 -8.07 -0.04
C GLU A 69 -7.65 -7.61 -0.88
N ALA A 70 -7.48 -7.39 -2.19
CA ALA A 70 -8.60 -7.10 -3.08
C ALA A 70 -9.64 -8.23 -3.09
N GLU A 71 -9.21 -9.50 -3.10
CA GLU A 71 -10.11 -10.66 -3.03
C GLU A 71 -10.88 -10.74 -1.69
N ARG A 72 -10.26 -10.37 -0.57
CA ARG A 72 -10.92 -10.39 0.76
C ARG A 72 -12.06 -9.39 0.90
N HIS A 73 -12.03 -8.28 0.17
CA HIS A 73 -13.00 -7.19 0.26
C HIS A 73 -14.07 -7.22 -0.85
N VAL A 74 -14.08 -8.24 -1.71
CA VAL A 74 -15.09 -8.46 -2.77
C VAL A 74 -16.23 -9.37 -2.31
N VAL A 75 -16.28 -9.74 -1.02
CA VAL A 75 -17.36 -10.55 -0.40
C VAL A 75 -18.23 -9.68 0.51
#